data_AF-A0A2M7PSP8-F1
#
_entry.id   AF-A0A2M7PSP8-F1
#
_cell.length_a   1.000
_cell.length_b   1.000
_cell.length_c   1.000
_cell.angle_alpha   90.00
_cell.angle_beta   90.00
_cell.angle_gamma   90.00
#
_symmetry.space_group_name_H-M   'P 1'
#
loop_
_entity.id
_entity.type
_entity.pdbx_description
1 polymer ?
#
loop_
_entity_poly.entity_id
_entity_poly.type
_entity_poly.pdbx_seq_one_letter_code
_entity_poly.pdbx_strand_id
1 'polypeptide(L)'
;IKIKYVAHHYYIPLIWSETNSTEEKISYISHIIKTPSEVRFVENLENYLISGDNRLKDFDWWMFSKLDESLDEVYIPYYNPNENKISNFNPDFIFWLQKGNKYFIVFVDPKGIEHSGWADKLNGYKNIFGEKFKEINYHGFKVGVKLFFISRDASTARQRFPEHSQYWFTNIGKMLETVI
;
A
#
# COMPACT_ATOMS: atom_id res chain seq x y z
N ILE A 1 -25.58 37.46 0.18
CA ILE A 1 -24.83 36.36 0.82
C ILE A 1 -23.44 36.31 0.16
N LYS A 2 -22.38 36.60 0.92
CA LYS A 2 -21.00 36.56 0.42
C LYS A 2 -20.54 35.11 0.41
N ILE A 3 -20.47 34.51 -0.78
CA ILE A 3 -19.85 33.21 -0.98
C ILE A 3 -18.34 33.43 -0.84
N LYS A 4 -17.78 33.01 0.30
CA LYS A 4 -16.34 32.88 0.45
C LYS A 4 -15.92 31.60 -0.26
N TYR A 5 -15.02 31.73 -1.21
CA TYR A 5 -14.27 30.62 -1.79
C TYR A 5 -13.54 29.90 -0.65
N VAL A 6 -14.07 28.75 -0.22
CA VAL A 6 -13.32 27.83 0.63
C VAL A 6 -12.47 27.03 -0.33
N ALA A 7 -11.17 27.30 -0.32
CA ALA A 7 -10.20 26.58 -1.12
C ALA A 7 -10.44 25.06 -1.01
N HIS A 8 -10.43 24.37 -2.15
CA HIS A 8 -10.51 22.92 -2.29
C HIS A 8 -9.28 22.21 -1.67
N HIS A 9 -9.01 22.42 -0.39
CA HIS A 9 -8.06 21.63 0.39
C HIS A 9 -8.80 20.55 1.18
N TYR A 10 -9.64 19.77 0.50
CA TYR A 10 -10.03 18.48 1.05
C TYR A 10 -8.86 17.52 0.85
N TYR A 11 -7.81 17.74 1.65
CA TYR A 11 -7.17 16.64 2.34
C TYR A 11 -8.32 16.01 3.14
N ILE A 12 -8.98 15.00 2.57
CA ILE A 12 -9.59 13.98 3.41
C ILE A 12 -8.41 13.06 3.69
N PRO A 13 -7.69 13.22 4.81
CA PRO A 13 -6.84 12.14 5.26
C PRO A 13 -7.79 10.95 5.40
N LEU A 14 -7.70 9.97 4.49
CA LEU A 14 -8.36 8.68 4.65
C LEU A 14 -7.56 7.95 5.74
N ILE A 15 -7.65 8.46 6.96
CA ILE A 15 -7.02 8.00 8.17
C ILE A 15 -8.14 7.64 9.15
N TRP A 16 -8.15 6.42 9.71
CA TRP A 16 -7.81 6.18 11.12
C TRP A 16 -8.16 4.75 11.60
N SER A 17 -7.23 4.14 12.35
CA SER A 17 -7.56 3.07 13.32
C SER A 17 -8.15 3.61 14.62
N GLU A 18 -8.82 2.68 15.29
CA GLU A 18 -9.39 2.66 16.64
C GLU A 18 -10.49 3.68 16.93
N THR A 19 -11.71 3.15 16.77
CA THR A 19 -13.04 3.60 17.24
C THR A 19 -13.93 4.42 16.29
N ASN A 20 -15.15 3.88 16.18
CA ASN A 20 -16.32 4.16 15.32
C ASN A 20 -16.15 3.85 13.81
N SER A 21 -16.68 2.66 13.49
CA SER A 21 -17.00 2.03 12.19
C SER A 21 -15.90 2.03 11.12
N THR A 22 -14.85 1.22 11.32
CA THR A 22 -13.88 0.87 10.26
C THR A 22 -14.56 0.33 9.00
N GLU A 23 -15.66 -0.41 9.14
CA GLU A 23 -16.49 -0.94 8.05
C GLU A 23 -17.13 0.18 7.21
N GLU A 24 -17.83 1.14 7.84
CA GLU A 24 -18.42 2.30 7.15
C GLU A 24 -17.37 3.13 6.40
N LYS A 25 -16.17 3.26 6.96
CA LYS A 25 -15.05 4.02 6.38
C LYS A 25 -14.43 3.31 5.18
N ILE A 26 -14.27 1.98 5.26
CA ILE A 26 -13.81 1.16 4.13
C ILE A 26 -14.85 1.16 3.02
N SER A 27 -16.13 1.11 3.39
CA SER A 27 -17.23 1.29 2.45
C SER A 27 -17.11 2.66 1.75
N TYR A 28 -16.86 3.76 2.46
CA TYR A 28 -16.64 5.06 1.81
C TYR A 28 -15.48 5.05 0.79
N ILE A 29 -14.34 4.44 1.14
CA ILE A 29 -13.19 4.29 0.24
C ILE A 29 -13.57 3.48 -1.01
N SER A 30 -14.34 2.40 -0.85
CA SER A 30 -14.73 1.54 -1.98
C SER A 30 -15.57 2.29 -3.01
N HIS A 31 -16.40 3.25 -2.59
CA HIS A 31 -17.20 4.09 -3.50
C HIS A 31 -16.35 5.10 -4.30
N ILE A 32 -15.16 5.47 -3.83
CA ILE A 32 -14.25 6.41 -4.51
C ILE A 32 -13.42 5.69 -5.58
N ILE A 33 -13.14 4.41 -5.35
CA ILE A 33 -12.28 3.60 -6.20
C ILE A 33 -13.03 3.15 -7.45
N LYS A 34 -12.37 3.26 -8.61
CA LYS A 34 -12.95 2.91 -9.91
C LYS A 34 -12.25 1.74 -10.58
N THR A 35 -11.01 1.45 -10.21
CA THR A 35 -10.21 0.36 -10.82
C THR A 35 -10.64 -0.99 -10.26
N PRO A 36 -10.97 -1.99 -11.10
CA PRO A 36 -11.46 -3.28 -10.61
C PRO A 36 -10.51 -4.03 -9.67
N SER A 37 -9.19 -3.87 -9.81
CA SER A 37 -8.22 -4.49 -8.89
C SER A 37 -8.20 -3.82 -7.52
N GLU A 38 -8.31 -2.49 -7.49
CA GLU A 38 -8.41 -1.70 -6.26
C GLU A 38 -9.72 -1.99 -5.52
N VAL A 39 -10.87 -2.05 -6.21
CA VAL A 39 -12.18 -2.39 -5.60
C VAL A 39 -12.09 -3.73 -4.89
N ARG A 40 -11.62 -4.77 -5.60
CA ARG A 40 -11.43 -6.10 -5.02
C ARG A 40 -10.46 -6.10 -3.86
N PHE A 41 -9.39 -5.31 -3.92
CA PHE A 41 -8.45 -5.22 -2.81
C PHE A 41 -9.13 -4.69 -1.55
N VAL A 42 -9.94 -3.64 -1.68
CA VAL A 42 -10.67 -3.04 -0.55
C VAL A 42 -11.77 -3.96 -0.02
N GLU A 43 -12.54 -4.64 -0.89
CA GLU A 43 -13.50 -5.68 -0.46
C GLU A 43 -12.82 -6.82 0.31
N ASN A 44 -11.63 -7.26 -0.14
CA ASN A 44 -10.86 -8.27 0.58
C ASN A 44 -10.36 -7.76 1.93
N LEU A 45 -9.99 -6.47 2.04
CA LEU A 45 -9.59 -5.86 3.30
C LEU A 45 -10.77 -5.78 4.27
N GLU A 46 -11.95 -5.39 3.80
CA GLU A 46 -13.19 -5.34 4.59
C GLU A 46 -13.53 -6.73 5.16
N ASN A 47 -13.58 -7.74 4.29
CA ASN A 47 -13.82 -9.13 4.69
C ASN A 47 -12.77 -9.64 5.68
N TYR A 48 -11.50 -9.28 5.47
CA TYR A 48 -10.41 -9.65 6.36
C TYR A 48 -10.61 -9.07 7.77
N LEU A 49 -11.10 -7.83 7.87
CA LEU A 49 -11.37 -7.19 9.15
C LEU A 49 -12.57 -7.81 9.87
N ILE A 50 -13.65 -8.11 9.14
CA ILE A 50 -14.88 -8.72 9.68
C ILE A 50 -14.62 -10.14 10.20
N SER A 51 -13.71 -10.89 9.58
CA SER A 51 -13.43 -12.30 9.92
C SER A 51 -12.99 -12.55 11.37
N GLY A 52 -12.64 -11.51 12.13
CA GLY A 52 -12.31 -11.57 13.56
C GLY A 52 -10.91 -12.12 13.86
N ASP A 53 -10.37 -13.00 13.03
CA ASP A 53 -8.98 -13.49 13.10
C ASP A 53 -8.09 -12.76 12.10
N ASN A 54 -7.69 -11.52 12.46
CA ASN A 54 -6.84 -10.69 11.62
C ASN A 54 -5.57 -10.25 12.36
N ARG A 55 -4.45 -10.23 11.62
CA ARG A 55 -3.10 -9.92 12.10
C ARG A 55 -2.90 -8.44 12.39
N LEU A 56 -3.84 -7.58 11.97
CA LEU A 56 -3.80 -6.15 12.28
C LEU A 56 -3.93 -5.89 13.79
N LYS A 57 -4.54 -6.81 14.54
CA LYS A 57 -4.61 -6.79 16.01
C LYS A 57 -3.26 -7.03 16.69
N ASP A 58 -2.26 -7.55 15.98
CA ASP A 58 -0.91 -7.79 16.53
C ASP A 58 -0.04 -6.53 16.57
N PHE A 59 -0.55 -5.42 16.03
CA PHE A 59 0.08 -4.09 16.01
C PHE A 59 -0.55 -3.19 17.06
N ASP A 60 0.24 -2.30 17.65
CA ASP A 60 -0.23 -1.35 18.65
C ASP A 60 -1.19 -0.33 18.02
N TRP A 61 -0.96 0.03 16.76
CA TRP A 61 -1.91 0.74 15.91
C TRP A 61 -1.58 0.51 14.43
N TRP A 62 -2.55 0.81 13.57
CA TRP A 62 -2.36 0.76 12.13
C TRP A 62 -3.20 1.81 11.40
N MET A 63 -2.84 2.23 10.19
CA MET A 63 -3.70 3.04 9.34
C MET A 63 -3.62 2.51 7.93
N PHE A 64 -4.67 2.74 7.17
CA PHE A 64 -4.78 2.35 5.77
C PHE A 64 -5.37 3.50 4.98
N SER A 65 -4.77 3.82 3.84
CA SER A 65 -5.26 4.86 2.93
C SER A 65 -5.09 4.42 1.47
N LYS A 66 -6.00 4.90 0.63
CA LYS A 66 -5.75 5.01 -0.81
C LYS A 66 -4.77 6.16 -1.05
N LEU A 67 -3.91 6.03 -2.05
CA LEU A 67 -3.11 7.13 -2.58
C LEU A 67 -3.74 7.66 -3.88
N ASP A 68 -3.77 8.97 -4.04
CA ASP A 68 -4.23 9.66 -5.24
C ASP A 68 -3.07 10.39 -5.91
N GLU A 69 -2.69 9.95 -7.11
CA GLU A 69 -1.57 10.52 -7.88
C GLU A 69 -1.69 12.04 -8.14
N SER A 70 -2.90 12.59 -8.15
CA SER A 70 -3.10 14.03 -8.42
C SER A 70 -2.99 14.91 -7.18
N LEU A 71 -3.13 14.33 -5.99
CA LEU A 71 -3.17 15.05 -4.71
C LEU A 71 -1.98 14.71 -3.81
N ASP A 72 -1.48 13.48 -3.87
CA ASP A 72 -0.42 12.98 -3.01
C ASP A 72 0.94 13.06 -3.69
N GLU A 73 1.89 13.74 -3.03
CA GLU A 73 3.29 13.79 -3.46
C GLU A 73 4.08 12.56 -2.97
N VAL A 74 3.48 11.38 -3.04
CA VAL A 74 4.05 10.11 -2.54
C VAL A 74 4.29 9.17 -3.72
N TYR A 75 5.55 9.07 -4.15
CA TYR A 75 5.93 8.21 -5.26
C TYR A 75 7.33 7.62 -5.09
N ILE A 76 7.58 6.52 -5.80
CA ILE A 76 8.86 5.84 -5.87
C ILE A 76 9.44 6.09 -7.28
N PRO A 77 10.55 6.84 -7.42
CA PRO A 77 11.18 7.02 -8.73
C PRO A 77 11.75 5.70 -9.25
N TYR A 78 11.55 5.45 -10.55
CA TYR A 78 12.11 4.30 -11.25
C TYR A 78 12.52 4.67 -12.67
N TYR A 79 13.45 3.92 -13.25
CA TYR A 79 13.80 4.09 -14.66
C TYR A 79 12.76 3.41 -15.55
N ASN A 80 12.05 4.17 -16.39
CA ASN A 80 11.09 3.63 -17.35
C ASN A 80 11.78 3.39 -18.71
N PRO A 81 12.04 2.14 -19.10
CA PRO A 81 12.72 1.84 -20.36
C PRO A 81 11.90 2.21 -21.60
N ASN A 82 10.57 2.24 -21.50
CA ASN A 82 9.70 2.59 -22.63
C ASN A 82 9.78 4.08 -23.00
N GLU A 83 10.05 4.94 -22.01
CA GLU A 83 10.13 6.39 -22.18
C GLU A 83 11.55 6.94 -22.03
N ASN A 84 12.52 6.07 -21.71
CA ASN A 84 13.92 6.42 -21.47
C ASN A 84 14.09 7.60 -20.48
N LYS A 85 13.33 7.59 -19.38
CA LYS A 85 13.35 8.65 -18.35
C LYS A 85 13.11 8.08 -16.95
N ILE A 86 13.41 8.88 -15.92
CA ILE A 86 12.94 8.60 -14.57
C ILE A 86 11.46 8.96 -14.50
N SER A 87 10.63 7.97 -14.19
CA SER A 87 9.19 8.10 -14.01
C SER A 87 8.81 7.84 -12.56
N ASN A 88 7.63 8.31 -12.17
CA ASN A 88 7.11 8.14 -10.83
C ASN A 88 6.21 6.90 -10.78
N PHE A 89 6.51 6.00 -9.84
CA PHE A 89 5.61 4.93 -9.47
C PHE A 89 4.77 5.39 -8.29
N ASN A 90 3.46 5.54 -8.52
CA ASN A 90 2.46 5.84 -7.50
C ASN A 90 1.78 4.52 -7.11
N PRO A 91 2.05 3.96 -5.92
CA PRO A 91 1.31 2.79 -5.42
C PRO A 91 -0.15 3.14 -5.17
N ASP A 92 -1.07 2.18 -5.32
CA ASP A 92 -2.50 2.49 -5.13
C ASP A 92 -2.88 2.69 -3.65
N PHE A 93 -2.18 2.02 -2.72
CA PHE A 93 -2.49 2.04 -1.29
C PHE A 93 -1.25 2.10 -0.39
N ILE A 94 -1.47 2.52 0.85
CA ILE A 94 -0.47 2.57 1.92
C ILE A 94 -1.03 2.05 3.24
N PHE A 95 -0.25 1.23 3.94
CA PHE A 95 -0.44 0.93 5.36
C PHE A 95 0.65 1.59 6.19
N TRP A 96 0.24 2.10 7.34
CA TRP A 96 1.11 2.58 8.41
C TRP A 96 0.91 1.65 9.59
N LEU A 97 1.96 1.00 10.08
CA LEU A 97 1.83 -0.04 11.12
C LEU A 97 2.86 0.22 12.22
N GLN A 98 2.46 0.14 13.49
CA GLN A 98 3.39 0.24 14.62
C GLN A 98 3.36 -1.01 15.50
N LYS A 99 4.53 -1.49 15.90
CA LYS A 99 4.69 -2.52 16.93
C LYS A 99 5.92 -2.23 17.80
N GLY A 100 5.70 -1.88 19.05
CA GLY A 100 6.71 -1.35 19.95
C GLY A 100 7.41 -0.13 19.33
N ASN A 101 8.73 -0.22 19.18
CA ASN A 101 9.55 0.81 18.54
C ASN A 101 9.75 0.60 17.04
N LYS A 102 9.11 -0.40 16.43
CA LYS A 102 9.18 -0.65 14.99
C LYS A 102 8.00 0.01 14.28
N TYR A 103 8.29 0.70 13.20
CA TYR A 103 7.32 1.38 12.37
C TYR A 103 7.45 0.90 10.92
N PHE A 104 6.33 0.51 10.32
CA PHE A 104 6.32 -0.03 8.97
C PHE A 104 5.43 0.82 8.08
N ILE A 105 6.01 1.28 6.96
CA ILE A 105 5.28 1.93 5.88
C ILE A 105 5.19 0.90 4.75
N VAL A 106 3.99 0.43 4.44
CA VAL A 106 3.80 -0.65 3.47
C VAL A 106 2.98 -0.13 2.30
N PHE A 107 3.66 0.06 1.17
CA PHE A 107 3.01 0.35 -0.10
C PHE A 107 2.41 -0.92 -0.69
N VAL A 108 1.18 -0.83 -1.17
CA VAL A 108 0.44 -1.95 -1.76
C VAL A 108 -0.12 -1.55 -3.12
N ASP A 109 0.17 -2.36 -4.12
CA ASP A 109 -0.23 -2.13 -5.51
C ASP A 109 -0.97 -3.38 -6.04
N PRO A 110 -2.31 -3.41 -6.00
CA PRO A 110 -3.08 -4.52 -6.54
C PRO A 110 -3.03 -4.52 -8.07
N LYS A 111 -2.10 -5.30 -8.62
CA LYS A 111 -1.83 -5.39 -10.06
C LYS A 111 -1.97 -6.81 -10.61
N GLY A 112 -2.33 -6.90 -11.89
CA GLY A 112 -2.16 -8.11 -12.69
C GLY A 112 -0.72 -8.30 -13.15
N ILE A 113 -0.31 -9.56 -13.36
CA ILE A 113 1.06 -9.91 -13.81
C ILE A 113 1.33 -9.42 -15.24
N GLU A 114 0.28 -9.28 -16.05
CA GLU A 114 0.37 -8.87 -17.46
C GLU A 114 0.76 -7.40 -17.64
N HIS A 115 0.81 -6.60 -16.57
CA HIS A 115 1.31 -5.23 -16.64
C HIS A 115 2.84 -5.21 -16.71
N SER A 116 3.35 -4.80 -17.86
CA SER A 116 4.77 -4.86 -18.29
C SER A 116 5.75 -3.91 -17.56
N GLY A 117 5.45 -3.42 -16.36
CA GLY A 117 6.30 -2.45 -15.66
C GLY A 117 6.57 -2.74 -14.19
N TRP A 118 6.05 -3.84 -13.63
CA TRP A 118 6.20 -4.10 -12.19
C TRP A 118 7.67 -4.32 -11.79
N ALA A 119 8.49 -4.93 -12.66
CA ALA A 119 9.89 -5.22 -12.38
C ALA A 119 10.72 -3.93 -12.30
N ASP A 120 10.50 -2.99 -13.22
CA ASP A 120 11.20 -1.69 -13.21
C ASP A 120 10.80 -0.86 -11.98
N LYS A 121 9.52 -0.87 -11.63
CA LYS A 121 9.00 -0.24 -10.40
C LYS A 121 9.63 -0.85 -9.14
N LEU A 122 9.70 -2.18 -9.07
CA LEU A 122 10.34 -2.90 -7.97
C LEU A 122 11.83 -2.57 -7.88
N ASN A 123 12.52 -2.43 -9.02
CA ASN A 123 13.91 -2.00 -9.05
C ASN A 123 14.07 -0.57 -8.51
N GLY A 124 13.16 0.35 -8.87
CA GLY A 124 13.12 1.70 -8.28
C GLY A 124 13.00 1.65 -6.75
N TYR A 125 12.08 0.84 -6.22
CA TYR A 125 11.95 0.61 -4.78
C TYR A 125 13.25 0.07 -4.16
N LYS A 126 13.83 -0.98 -4.74
CA LYS A 126 15.06 -1.63 -4.24
C LYS A 126 16.25 -0.67 -4.24
N ASN A 127 16.34 0.24 -5.21
CA ASN A 127 17.41 1.23 -5.27
C ASN A 127 17.39 2.20 -4.07
N ILE A 128 16.21 2.51 -3.54
CA ILE A 128 16.04 3.45 -2.42
C ILE A 128 16.11 2.73 -1.07
N PHE A 129 15.34 1.65 -0.94
CA PHE A 129 15.09 0.97 0.33
C PHE A 129 15.86 -0.33 0.50
N GLY A 130 16.57 -0.79 -0.54
CA GLY A 130 17.27 -2.08 -0.55
C GLY A 130 16.33 -3.27 -0.75
N GLU A 131 16.92 -4.46 -0.91
CA GLU A 131 16.15 -5.71 -1.00
C GLU A 131 15.65 -6.18 0.36
N LYS A 132 16.40 -5.86 1.42
CA LYS A 132 16.06 -6.17 2.81
C LYS A 132 15.60 -4.89 3.52
N PHE A 133 14.74 -5.07 4.52
CA PHE A 133 14.25 -3.98 5.38
C PHE A 133 15.40 -3.08 5.85
N LYS A 134 15.52 -1.90 5.25
CA LYS A 134 16.48 -0.88 5.64
C LYS A 134 15.88 -0.09 6.79
N GLU A 135 16.34 -0.39 8.01
CA GLU A 135 15.95 0.35 9.22
C GLU A 135 16.48 1.78 9.16
N ILE A 136 15.56 2.73 9.11
CA ILE A 136 15.81 4.16 9.25
C ILE A 136 15.46 4.52 10.69
N ASN A 137 16.44 5.00 11.46
CA ASN A 137 16.18 5.49 12.81
C ASN A 137 15.57 6.89 12.74
N TYR A 138 14.40 7.07 13.33
CA TYR A 138 13.70 8.35 13.37
C TYR A 138 13.05 8.55 14.74
N HIS A 139 13.52 9.54 15.51
CA HIS A 139 13.04 9.84 16.88
C HIS A 139 12.88 8.60 17.80
N GLY A 140 13.83 7.66 17.74
CA GLY A 140 13.79 6.44 18.56
C GLY A 140 12.97 5.29 17.96
N PHE A 141 12.28 5.51 16.85
CA PHE A 141 11.62 4.47 16.06
C PHE A 141 12.56 3.89 15.00
N LYS A 142 12.44 2.58 14.78
CA LYS A 142 13.02 1.85 13.65
C LYS A 142 11.98 1.79 12.55
N VAL A 143 12.07 2.73 11.61
CA VAL A 143 11.18 2.83 10.47
C VAL A 143 11.70 1.94 9.36
N GLY A 144 10.83 1.23 8.66
CA GLY A 144 11.19 0.77 7.34
C GLY A 144 10.02 0.64 6.41
N VAL A 145 10.37 0.68 5.13
CA VAL A 145 9.43 0.76 4.02
C VAL A 145 9.39 -0.58 3.32
N LYS A 146 8.20 -1.07 2.99
CA LYS A 146 7.98 -2.28 2.20
C LYS A 146 7.08 -1.96 1.01
N LEU A 147 7.26 -2.71 -0.08
CA LEU A 147 6.41 -2.66 -1.26
C LEU A 147 5.89 -4.06 -1.55
N PHE A 148 4.58 -4.19 -1.74
CA PHE A 148 3.94 -5.47 -2.07
C PHE A 148 2.96 -5.34 -3.24
N PHE A 149 2.96 -6.36 -4.09
CA PHE A 149 2.01 -6.53 -5.18
C PHE A 149 0.97 -7.58 -4.78
N ILE A 150 -0.30 -7.24 -4.86
CA ILE A 150 -1.39 -8.17 -4.56
C ILE A 150 -2.12 -8.56 -5.85
N SER A 151 -2.20 -9.87 -6.10
CA SER A 151 -2.80 -10.40 -7.31
C SER A 151 -3.40 -11.78 -7.09
N ARG A 152 -4.51 -12.09 -7.78
CA ARG A 152 -5.06 -13.45 -7.80
C ARG A 152 -4.05 -14.44 -8.40
N ASP A 153 -3.28 -13.96 -9.37
CA ASP A 153 -2.28 -14.75 -10.06
C ASP A 153 -0.91 -14.71 -9.35
N ALA A 154 -0.80 -14.14 -8.14
CA ALA A 154 0.48 -13.99 -7.45
C ALA A 154 1.26 -15.32 -7.31
N SER A 155 0.58 -16.48 -7.27
CA SER A 155 1.25 -17.78 -7.35
C SER A 155 2.00 -18.00 -8.67
N THR A 156 1.41 -17.61 -9.80
CA THR A 156 2.04 -17.60 -11.12
C THR A 156 3.22 -16.62 -11.16
N ALA A 157 3.09 -15.43 -10.56
CA ALA A 157 4.20 -14.47 -10.47
C ALA A 157 5.37 -15.09 -9.71
N ARG A 158 5.09 -15.68 -8.55
CA ARG A 158 6.10 -16.36 -7.71
C ARG A 158 6.75 -17.55 -8.41
N GLN A 159 6.03 -18.27 -9.26
CA GLN A 159 6.59 -19.37 -10.04
C GLN A 159 7.47 -18.87 -11.20
N ARG A 160 7.03 -17.81 -11.90
CA ARG A 160 7.72 -17.26 -13.07
C ARG A 160 8.94 -16.42 -12.68
N PHE A 161 8.89 -15.76 -11.52
CA PHE A 161 9.91 -14.86 -10.99
C PHE A 161 10.23 -15.21 -9.52
N PRO A 162 10.83 -16.37 -9.25
CA PRO A 162 11.08 -16.87 -7.90
C PRO A 162 11.94 -15.93 -7.04
N GLU A 163 12.88 -15.21 -7.65
CA GLU A 163 13.73 -14.19 -7.03
C GLU A 163 12.96 -12.97 -6.52
N HIS A 164 11.73 -12.78 -7.01
CA HIS A 164 10.84 -11.69 -6.62
C HIS A 164 9.64 -12.18 -5.80
N SER A 165 9.61 -13.46 -5.45
CA SER A 165 8.43 -14.09 -4.85
C SER A 165 7.97 -13.46 -3.53
N GLN A 166 8.90 -12.92 -2.74
CA GLN A 166 8.64 -12.24 -1.46
C GLN A 166 7.83 -10.94 -1.59
N TYR A 167 7.68 -10.39 -2.81
CA TYR A 167 6.91 -9.17 -3.05
C TYR A 167 5.47 -9.45 -3.50
N TRP A 168 5.11 -10.71 -3.79
CA TRP A 168 3.86 -11.08 -4.42
C TRP A 168 2.95 -11.90 -3.50
N PHE A 169 1.74 -11.39 -3.26
CA PHE A 169 0.79 -12.01 -2.34
C PHE A 169 -0.59 -12.22 -2.97
N THR A 170 -1.24 -13.31 -2.56
CA THR A 170 -2.62 -13.62 -2.98
C THR A 170 -3.67 -12.98 -2.08
N ASN A 171 -3.31 -12.62 -0.84
CA ASN A 171 -4.22 -12.01 0.13
C ASN A 171 -3.44 -11.19 1.18
N ILE A 172 -4.18 -10.34 1.88
CA ILE A 172 -3.68 -9.39 2.88
C ILE A 172 -3.11 -10.11 4.12
N GLY A 173 -3.72 -11.21 4.56
CA GLY A 173 -3.23 -11.96 5.73
C GLY A 173 -1.80 -12.46 5.55
N LYS A 174 -1.53 -13.15 4.44
CA LYS A 174 -0.18 -13.63 4.08
C LYS A 174 0.81 -12.50 3.89
N MET A 175 0.37 -11.35 3.37
CA MET A 175 1.20 -10.16 3.25
C MET A 175 1.64 -9.67 4.64
N LEU A 176 0.68 -9.49 5.56
CA LEU A 176 0.93 -8.99 6.92
C LEU A 176 1.80 -9.94 7.75
N GLU A 177 1.73 -11.26 7.54
CA GLU A 177 2.63 -12.24 8.16
C GLU A 177 4.11 -11.97 7.89
N THR A 178 4.44 -11.33 6.76
CA THR A 178 5.83 -11.02 6.39
C THR A 178 6.30 -9.64 6.85
N VAL A 179 5.41 -8.85 7.47
CA VAL A 179 5.75 -7.50 7.92
C VAL A 179 6.54 -7.54 9.23
N ILE A 180 6.12 -8.36 10.18
CA ILE A 180 6.62 -8.43 11.57
C ILE A 180 7.92 -9.23 11.69
#